data_AF-A0A942MNQ3-F1
#
_entry.id   AF-A0A942MNQ3-F1
#
_cell.length_a   1.000
_cell.length_b   1.000
_cell.length_c   1.000
_cell.angle_alpha   90.00
_cell.angle_beta   90.00
_cell.angle_gamma   90.00
#
_symmetry.space_group_name_H-M   'P 1'
#
loop_
_entity.id
_entity.type
_entity.pdbx_description
1 polymer ?
#
loop_
_entity_poly.entity_id
_entity_poly.type
_entity_poly.pdbx_seq_one_letter_code
_entity_poly.pdbx_strand_id
1 'polypeptide(L)'
;MGQITRWWNYFWQSFFVTEEKDELMGNILRAKDEWEYANRYFQEAIDPEIIDIAIFQLDAAERKYMYILEQVRVRDEKSKTEQNNNNKDEVN
;
A
#
# COMPACT_ATOMS: atom_id res chain seq x y z
N MET A 1 15.09 38.08 -21.43
CA MET A 1 15.67 37.26 -20.33
C MET A 1 15.03 37.69 -19.02
N GLY A 2 14.64 36.74 -18.18
CA GLY A 2 14.02 36.97 -16.87
C GLY A 2 12.49 36.99 -16.97
N GLN A 3 11.72 36.14 -16.29
CA GLN A 3 12.00 35.20 -15.20
C GLN A 3 11.03 34.02 -15.36
N ILE A 4 11.52 32.84 -15.76
CA ILE A 4 10.79 31.55 -15.64
C ILE A 4 10.87 31.05 -14.16
N THR A 5 11.44 31.85 -13.27
CA THR A 5 12.04 31.43 -12.01
C THR A 5 11.15 31.55 -10.78
N ARG A 6 9.82 31.64 -10.91
CA ARG A 6 8.93 31.69 -9.71
C ARG A 6 7.72 30.77 -9.69
N TRP A 7 7.37 30.13 -10.80
CA TRP A 7 6.28 29.15 -10.84
C TRP A 7 6.76 27.72 -10.99
N TRP A 8 8.00 27.49 -11.41
CA TRP A 8 8.49 26.11 -11.48
C TRP A 8 8.77 25.49 -10.10
N ASN A 9 9.00 26.31 -9.07
CA ASN A 9 9.21 25.80 -7.71
C ASN A 9 7.91 25.40 -6.98
N TYR A 10 6.75 25.83 -7.49
CA TYR A 10 5.45 25.43 -6.94
C TYR A 10 4.72 24.44 -7.83
N PHE A 11 5.01 24.44 -9.14
CA PHE A 11 4.44 23.47 -10.05
C PHE A 11 5.05 22.07 -9.87
N TRP A 12 6.35 21.97 -9.59
CA TRP A 12 7.01 20.69 -9.33
C TRP A 12 6.99 20.25 -7.87
N GLN A 13 6.39 21.01 -6.97
CA GLN A 13 6.14 20.48 -5.63
C GLN A 13 4.85 19.63 -5.62
N SER A 14 3.94 19.91 -6.56
CA SER A 14 2.68 19.21 -6.77
C SER A 14 2.71 18.25 -7.95
N PHE A 15 3.89 17.78 -8.40
CA PHE A 15 3.98 16.59 -9.25
C PHE A 15 3.78 15.34 -8.37
N PHE A 16 2.58 15.32 -7.79
CA PHE A 16 1.77 14.22 -7.30
C PHE A 16 2.49 13.02 -6.68
N VAL A 17 2.94 13.18 -5.44
CA VAL A 17 2.73 12.13 -4.43
C VAL A 17 1.25 12.19 -4.06
N THR A 18 0.50 11.17 -4.45
CA THR A 18 -0.94 11.08 -4.20
C THR A 18 -1.18 10.72 -2.73
N GLU A 19 -1.97 11.52 -2.01
CA GLU A 19 -2.43 11.26 -0.63
C GLU A 19 -3.02 9.84 -0.49
N GLU A 20 -3.68 9.36 -1.55
CA GLU A 20 -4.19 8.00 -1.68
C GLU A 20 -3.10 6.91 -1.64
N LYS A 21 -1.92 7.16 -2.23
CA LYS A 21 -0.78 6.24 -2.15
C LYS A 21 -0.21 6.19 -0.74
N ASP A 22 -0.17 7.31 -0.03
CA ASP A 22 0.32 7.35 1.35
C ASP A 22 -0.62 6.62 2.31
N GLU A 23 -1.93 6.77 2.15
CA GLU A 23 -2.93 6.01 2.92
C GLU A 23 -2.82 4.50 2.62
N LEU A 24 -2.68 4.15 1.35
CA LEU A 24 -2.55 2.77 0.89
C LEU A 24 -1.27 2.11 1.43
N MET A 25 -0.14 2.82 1.36
CA MET A 25 1.12 2.39 1.96
C MET A 25 1.03 2.29 3.49
N GLY A 26 0.35 3.22 4.15
CA GLY A 26 0.09 3.17 5.59
C GLY A 26 -0.70 1.92 6.01
N ASN A 27 -1.67 1.49 5.18
CA ASN A 27 -2.44 0.27 5.42
C ASN A 27 -1.59 -1.00 5.23
N ILE A 28 -0.73 -1.04 4.21
CA ILE A 28 0.21 -2.15 4.00
C ILE A 28 1.19 -2.27 5.17
N LEU A 29 1.78 -1.15 5.61
CA LEU A 29 2.75 -1.14 6.71
C LEU A 29 2.14 -1.63 8.01
N ARG A 30 0.89 -1.23 8.29
CA ARG A 30 0.16 -1.70 9.47
C ARG A 30 -0.11 -3.20 9.43
N ALA A 31 -0.56 -3.72 8.28
CA ALA A 31 -0.78 -5.15 8.10
C ALA A 31 0.53 -5.96 8.22
N LYS A 32 1.65 -5.40 7.75
CA LYS A 32 2.98 -5.99 7.93
C LYS A 32 3.41 -6.02 9.39
N ASP A 33 3.20 -4.93 10.13
CA ASP A 33 3.53 -4.86 11.55
C ASP A 33 2.69 -5.84 12.38
N GLU A 34 1.40 -5.99 12.06
CA GLU A 34 0.53 -7.02 12.65
C GLU A 34 1.06 -8.44 12.37
N TRP A 35 1.51 -8.72 11.15
CA TRP A 35 2.09 -10.02 10.81
C TRP A 35 3.42 -10.27 11.52
N GLU A 36 4.29 -9.27 11.62
CA GLU A 36 5.54 -9.36 12.37
C GLU A 36 5.29 -9.55 13.88
N TYR A 37 4.25 -8.92 14.43
CA TYR A 37 3.82 -9.14 15.80
C TYR A 37 3.35 -10.58 16.02
N ALA A 38 2.51 -11.11 15.14
CA ALA A 38 2.05 -12.51 15.22
C ALA A 38 3.24 -13.49 15.12
N ASN A 39 4.24 -13.19 14.29
CA ASN A 39 5.45 -13.99 14.17
C ASN A 39 6.28 -13.97 15.46
N ARG A 40 6.43 -12.80 16.11
CA ARG A 40 7.08 -12.71 17.42
C ARG A 40 6.31 -13.49 18.49
N TYR A 41 4.99 -13.37 18.51
CA TYR A 41 4.13 -14.09 19.44
C TYR A 41 4.27 -15.61 19.30
N PHE A 42 4.34 -16.12 18.07
CA PHE A 42 4.63 -17.54 17.80
C PHE A 42 6.01 -17.97 18.29
N GLN A 43 7.04 -17.14 18.10
CA GLN A 43 8.40 -17.46 18.57
C GLN A 43 8.52 -17.47 20.10
N GLU A 44 7.71 -16.67 20.79
CA GLU A 44 7.66 -16.63 22.26
C GLU A 44 6.77 -17.72 22.87
N ALA A 45 5.93 -18.39 22.07
CA ALA A 45 5.03 -19.44 22.54
C ALA A 45 5.82 -20.73 22.87
N ILE A 46 5.72 -21.15 24.14
CA ILE A 46 6.39 -22.36 24.65
C ILE A 46 5.38 -23.46 24.98
N ASP A 47 4.19 -23.08 25.43
CA ASP A 47 3.11 -24.01 25.77
C ASP A 47 2.47 -24.56 24.47
N PRO A 48 2.34 -25.89 24.32
CA PRO A 48 1.66 -26.50 23.17
C PRO A 48 0.29 -25.90 22.83
N GLU A 49 -0.53 -25.55 23.84
CA GLU A 49 -1.85 -24.97 23.60
C GLU A 49 -1.75 -23.53 23.07
N ILE A 50 -0.75 -22.78 23.52
CA ILE A 50 -0.47 -21.41 23.05
C ILE A 50 0.15 -21.43 21.66
N ILE A 51 0.97 -22.44 21.35
CA ILE A 51 1.58 -22.63 20.03
C ILE A 51 0.49 -22.79 18.97
N ASP A 52 -0.53 -23.62 19.21
CA ASP A 52 -1.64 -23.82 18.27
C ASP A 52 -2.40 -22.50 18.01
N ILE A 53 -2.66 -21.73 19.07
CA ILE A 53 -3.30 -20.41 18.96
C ILE A 53 -2.40 -19.45 18.18
N ALA A 54 -1.09 -19.46 18.42
CA ALA A 54 -0.13 -18.59 17.76
C ALA A 54 0.03 -18.92 16.26
N ILE A 55 0.00 -20.20 15.89
CA ILE A 55 -0.03 -20.64 14.49
C ILE A 55 -1.29 -20.11 13.80
N PHE A 56 -2.45 -20.27 14.43
CA PHE A 56 -3.70 -19.76 13.87
C PHE A 56 -3.67 -18.24 13.65
N GLN A 57 -3.13 -17.48 14.61
CA GLN A 57 -3.00 -16.03 14.50
C GLN A 57 -2.02 -15.62 13.40
N LEU A 58 -0.90 -16.34 13.27
CA LEU A 58 0.10 -16.10 12.23
C LEU A 58 -0.50 -16.30 10.84
N ASP A 59 -1.18 -17.43 10.62
CA ASP A 59 -1.87 -17.74 9.36
C ASP A 59 -2.93 -16.69 9.00
N ALA A 60 -3.70 -16.25 10.00
CA ALA A 60 -4.72 -15.23 9.79
C ALA A 60 -4.10 -13.87 9.40
N ALA A 61 -3.01 -13.46 10.07
CA ALA A 61 -2.30 -12.23 9.79
C ALA A 61 -1.63 -12.26 8.41
N GLU A 62 -1.01 -13.38 8.02
CA GLU A 62 -0.42 -13.56 6.70
C GLU A 62 -1.47 -13.43 5.60
N ARG A 63 -2.61 -14.14 5.73
CA ARG A 63 -3.71 -14.07 4.75
C ARG A 63 -4.28 -12.67 4.62
N LYS A 64 -4.43 -11.95 5.74
CA LYS A 64 -4.87 -10.55 5.75
C LYS A 64 -3.89 -9.65 5.00
N TYR A 65 -2.59 -9.80 5.25
CA TYR A 65 -1.54 -9.04 4.57
C TYR A 65 -1.54 -9.29 3.05
N MET A 66 -1.58 -10.56 2.64
CA MET A 66 -1.64 -10.94 1.21
C MET A 66 -2.88 -10.39 0.51
N TYR A 67 -4.03 -10.42 1.17
CA TYR A 67 -5.27 -9.85 0.64
C TYR A 67 -5.17 -8.34 0.43
N ILE A 68 -4.56 -7.60 1.36
CA ILE A 68 -4.37 -6.15 1.24
C ILE A 68 -3.43 -5.84 0.08
N LEU A 69 -2.34 -6.58 -0.09
CA LEU A 69 -1.42 -6.42 -1.23
C LEU A 69 -2.11 -6.63 -2.58
N GLU A 70 -2.98 -7.64 -2.68
CA GLU A 70 -3.71 -7.88 -3.92
C GLU A 70 -4.70 -6.74 -4.24
N GLN A 71 -5.39 -6.22 -3.23
CA GLN A 71 -6.28 -5.05 -3.43
C GLN A 71 -5.53 -3.81 -3.89
N VAL A 72 -4.33 -3.57 -3.34
CA VAL A 72 -3.43 -2.47 -3.76
C VAL A 72 -3.09 -2.63 -5.24
N ARG A 73 -2.66 -3.83 -5.64
CA ARG A 73 -2.30 -4.14 -7.02
C ARG A 73 -3.45 -3.88 -7.99
N VAL A 74 -4.66 -4.33 -7.64
CA VAL A 74 -5.86 -4.11 -8.47
C VAL A 74 -6.21 -2.62 -8.59
N ARG A 75 -6.06 -1.83 -7.52
CA ARG A 75 -6.29 -0.37 -7.55
C ARG A 75 -5.26 0.35 -8.42
N ASP A 76 -3.99 -0.06 -8.33
CA ASP A 76 -2.90 0.45 -9.17
C ASP A 76 -3.08 0.11 -10.66
N GLU A 77 -3.68 -1.05 -10.97
CA GLU A 77 -3.99 -1.45 -12.36
C GLU A 77 -5.16 -0.66 -12.96
N LYS A 78 -6.19 -0.36 -12.16
CA LYS A 78 -7.35 0.44 -12.59
C LYS A 78 -6.97 1.90 -12.90
N SER A 79 -6.16 2.52 -12.05
CA SER A 79 -5.70 3.91 -12.27
C SER A 79 -4.93 4.08 -13.59
N LYS A 80 -4.15 3.07 -14.00
CA LYS A 80 -3.45 3.04 -15.30
C LYS A 80 -4.39 2.89 -16.49
N THR A 81 -5.51 2.20 -16.31
CA THR A 81 -6.48 1.92 -17.37
C THR A 81 -7.38 3.12 -17.64
N GLU A 82 -7.74 3.88 -16.61
CA GLU A 82 -8.52 5.13 -16.71
C GLU A 82 -7.75 6.25 -17.40
N GLN A 83 -6.44 6.37 -17.14
CA GLN A 83 -5.56 7.35 -17.82
C GLN A 83 -5.42 7.07 -19.34
N ASN A 84 -5.55 5.82 -19.78
CA ASN A 84 -5.38 5.43 -21.19
C ASN A 84 -6.65 5.69 -22.03
N ASN A 85 -7.83 5.67 -21.42
CA ASN A 85 -9.08 5.92 -22.14
C ASN A 85 -9.35 7.41 -22.35
N ASN A 86 -9.05 8.26 -21.37
CA ASN A 86 -9.23 9.71 -21.49
C ASN A 86 -8.34 10.35 -22.57
N ASN A 87 -7.17 9.75 -22.86
CA ASN A 87 -6.28 10.22 -23.93
C ASN A 87 -6.77 9.89 -25.35
N LYS A 88 -7.79 9.04 -25.53
CA LYS A 88 -8.34 8.71 -26.85
C LYS A 88 -9.49 9.63 -27.27
N ASP A 89 -10.13 10.29 -26.31
CA ASP A 89 -11.27 11.19 -26.56
C ASP A 89 -10.83 12.63 -26.89
N GLU A 90 -9.56 12.99 -26.66
CA GLU A 90 -8.99 14.31 -27.05
C GLU A 90 -8.34 14.33 -28.45
N VAL A 91 -8.20 13.16 -29.10
CA VAL A 91 -7.51 13.03 -30.41
C VAL A 91 -8.50 12.76 -31.56
N ASN A 92 -9.82 12.89 -31.34
CA ASN A 92 -10.83 12.72 -32.39
C ASN A 92 -11.76 13.94 -32.49
#